data_AF-A0A7C1RRW6-F1
#
_entry.id   AF-A0A7C1RRW6-F1
#
_cell.length_a   1.000
_cell.length_b   1.000
_cell.length_c   1.000
_cell.angle_alpha   90.00
_cell.angle_beta   90.00
_cell.angle_gamma   90.00
#
_symmetry.space_group_name_H-M   'P 1'
#
loop_
_entity.id
_entity.type
_entity.pdbx_description
1 polymer ?
#
loop_
_entity_poly.entity_id
_entity_poly.type
_entity_poly.pdbx_seq_one_letter_code
_entity_poly.pdbx_strand_id
1 'polypeptide(L)'
;MSNTAIPRIVVSGLRGGGGKTVLSLSLVALLKNRGYNVITFKKGPDYIDAGWLAKASGSPCYNLDTFMMTPEQAAGSFSDHSENAQIAVIEGNRGLFDGVDHKGTYSTAELAKLLDAPVIIAVDCTKTTNTIAALVLGCQMMDP
;
A
#
# COMPACT_ATOMS: atom_id res chain seq x y z
N MET A 1 -19.18 -6.82 6.95
CA MET A 1 -17.78 -7.23 7.15
C MET A 1 -17.39 -8.04 5.92
N SER A 2 -16.73 -7.42 4.94
CA SER A 2 -16.32 -8.14 3.73
C SER A 2 -15.29 -9.19 4.10
N ASN A 3 -15.52 -10.42 3.67
CA ASN A 3 -14.63 -11.54 3.91
C ASN A 3 -13.36 -11.35 3.07
N THR A 4 -12.38 -10.61 3.58
CA THR A 4 -11.05 -10.47 2.96
C THR A 4 -10.27 -11.76 3.17
N ALA A 5 -10.60 -12.83 2.45
CA ALA A 5 -9.92 -14.12 2.58
C ALA A 5 -8.50 -14.13 1.96
N ILE A 6 -8.11 -13.05 1.29
CA ILE A 6 -6.92 -12.99 0.43
C ILE A 6 -5.75 -12.40 1.21
N PRO A 7 -4.57 -13.06 1.23
CA PRO A 7 -3.36 -12.47 1.79
C PRO A 7 -3.08 -11.11 1.16
N ARG A 8 -2.84 -10.09 1.98
CA ARG A 8 -2.58 -8.73 1.49
C ARG A 8 -1.47 -8.08 2.26
N ILE A 9 -0.83 -7.10 1.63
CA ILE A 9 0.17 -6.27 2.27
C ILE A 9 0.16 -4.88 1.69
N VAL A 10 0.22 -3.88 2.57
CA VAL A 10 0.36 -2.48 2.18
C VAL A 10 1.84 -2.11 2.26
N VAL A 11 2.39 -1.58 1.17
CA VAL A 11 3.73 -0.99 1.13
C VAL A 11 3.57 0.52 1.23
N SER A 12 4.06 1.09 2.33
CA SER A 12 4.05 2.52 2.59
C SER A 12 5.47 3.03 2.86
N GLY A 13 5.62 4.27 3.33
CA GLY A 13 6.90 4.85 3.68
C GLY A 13 6.72 6.05 4.59
N LEU A 14 7.83 6.68 4.98
CA LEU A 14 7.80 7.87 5.85
C LEU A 14 7.44 9.16 5.11
N ARG A 15 7.54 9.16 3.77
CA ARG A 15 7.27 10.32 2.90
C ARG A 15 7.12 9.92 1.43
N GLY A 16 6.70 10.88 0.60
CA GLY A 16 6.91 10.84 -0.85
C GLY A 16 8.39 10.68 -1.22
N GLY A 17 8.70 9.89 -2.26
CA GLY A 17 10.08 9.65 -2.69
C GLY A 17 10.94 8.75 -1.78
N GLY A 18 10.39 8.16 -0.71
CA GLY A 18 11.12 7.29 0.22
C GLY A 18 11.38 5.84 -0.24
N GLY A 19 11.41 5.58 -1.55
CA GLY A 19 11.71 4.24 -2.10
C GLY A 19 10.57 3.22 -2.09
N LYS A 20 9.36 3.61 -1.67
CA LYS A 20 8.16 2.74 -1.61
C LYS A 20 7.91 1.98 -2.91
N THR A 21 7.92 2.68 -4.04
CA THR A 21 7.65 2.10 -5.36
C THR A 21 8.68 1.06 -5.76
N VAL A 22 9.96 1.29 -5.47
CA VAL A 22 11.01 0.29 -5.71
C VAL A 22 10.75 -0.96 -4.86
N LEU A 23 10.37 -0.79 -3.60
CA LEU A 23 10.04 -1.90 -2.70
C LEU A 23 8.80 -2.66 -3.17
N SER A 24 7.72 -1.98 -3.54
CA SER A 24 6.50 -2.58 -4.08
C SER A 24 6.79 -3.41 -5.33
N LEU A 25 7.48 -2.81 -6.31
CA LEU A 25 7.82 -3.49 -7.56
C LEU A 25 8.73 -4.70 -7.32
N SER A 26 9.70 -4.59 -6.41
CA SER A 26 10.59 -5.69 -6.05
C SER A 26 9.81 -6.84 -5.40
N LEU A 27 8.87 -6.53 -4.52
CA LEU A 27 8.01 -7.53 -3.88
C LEU A 27 7.10 -8.23 -4.89
N VAL A 28 6.44 -7.47 -5.77
CA VAL A 28 5.59 -8.02 -6.83
C VAL A 28 6.42 -8.92 -7.76
N ALA A 29 7.58 -8.45 -8.23
CA ALA A 29 8.46 -9.22 -9.09
C ALA A 29 8.94 -10.51 -8.41
N LEU A 30 9.32 -10.45 -7.13
CA LEU A 30 9.72 -11.63 -6.35
C LEU A 30 8.59 -12.67 -6.27
N LEU A 31 7.37 -12.23 -5.94
CA LEU A 31 6.21 -13.10 -5.81
C LEU A 31 5.83 -13.73 -7.17
N LYS A 32 5.86 -12.94 -8.24
CA LYS A 32 5.65 -13.43 -9.61
C LYS A 32 6.72 -14.46 -10.02
N ASN A 33 7.98 -14.21 -9.72
CA ASN A 33 9.07 -15.16 -9.99
C ASN A 33 8.93 -16.47 -9.21
N ARG A 34 8.21 -16.45 -8.08
CA ARG A 34 7.83 -17.65 -7.31
C ARG A 34 6.55 -18.32 -7.80
N GLY A 35 5.94 -17.82 -8.88
CA GLY A 35 4.75 -18.39 -9.50
C GLY A 35 3.42 -17.97 -8.87
N TYR A 36 3.40 -16.98 -7.97
CA TYR A 36 2.16 -16.49 -7.38
C TYR A 36 1.34 -15.65 -8.38
N ASN A 37 0.02 -15.79 -8.35
CA ASN A 37 -0.87 -14.82 -8.97
C ASN A 37 -1.02 -13.59 -8.06
N VAL A 38 -0.32 -12.50 -8.43
CA VAL A 38 -0.28 -11.25 -7.64
C VAL A 38 -1.23 -10.24 -8.25
N ILE A 39 -2.12 -9.67 -7.44
CA ILE A 39 -2.89 -8.48 -7.81
C ILE A 39 -2.27 -7.25 -7.16
N THR A 40 -2.27 -6.13 -7.89
CA THR A 40 -1.69 -4.88 -7.42
C THR A 40 -2.72 -3.78 -7.32
N PHE A 41 -2.60 -2.98 -6.26
CA PHE A 41 -3.41 -1.78 -6.07
C PHE A 41 -2.54 -0.58 -5.77
N LYS A 42 -3.04 0.61 -6.12
CA LYS A 42 -2.43 1.89 -5.77
C LYS A 42 -3.40 2.70 -4.94
N LYS A 43 -2.95 3.21 -3.79
CA LYS A 43 -3.66 4.22 -3.03
C LYS A 43 -3.40 5.59 -3.69
N GLY A 44 -4.40 6.14 -4.38
CA GLY A 44 -4.33 7.46 -5.03
C GLY A 44 -4.47 7.39 -6.57
N PRO A 45 -4.86 8.50 -7.23
CA PRO A 45 -5.02 8.61 -8.69
C PRO A 45 -3.68 8.69 -9.44
N ASP A 46 -2.70 7.88 -9.06
CA ASP A 46 -1.40 7.84 -9.72
C ASP A 46 -1.42 6.84 -10.89
N TYR A 47 -1.23 7.34 -12.11
CA TYR A 47 -1.21 6.49 -13.30
C TYR A 47 0.19 5.96 -13.65
N ILE A 48 1.27 6.60 -13.16
CA ILE A 48 2.64 6.18 -13.45
C ILE A 48 2.98 4.98 -12.58
N ASP A 49 2.82 5.12 -11.27
CA ASP A 49 3.08 4.03 -10.32
C ASP A 49 2.18 2.83 -10.58
N ALA A 50 0.90 3.07 -10.88
CA ALA A 50 -0.03 2.01 -11.27
C ALA A 50 0.40 1.31 -12.56
N GLY A 51 0.92 2.05 -13.55
CA GLY A 51 1.47 1.48 -14.77
C GLY A 51 2.67 0.56 -14.52
N TRP A 52 3.57 0.94 -13.63
CA TRP A 52 4.71 0.10 -13.24
C TRP A 52 4.26 -1.16 -12.49
N LEU A 53 3.33 -1.03 -11.55
CA LEU A 53 2.78 -2.15 -10.79
C LEU A 53 2.06 -3.14 -11.71
N ALA A 54 1.27 -2.64 -12.66
CA ALA A 54 0.59 -3.46 -13.63
C ALA A 54 1.58 -4.24 -14.52
N LYS A 55 2.65 -3.58 -14.95
CA LYS A 55 3.73 -4.23 -15.70
C LYS A 55 4.43 -5.31 -14.86
N ALA A 56 4.68 -5.06 -13.58
CA ALA A 56 5.34 -6.00 -12.68
C ALA A 56 4.47 -7.22 -12.36
N SER A 57 3.16 -7.04 -12.15
CA SER A 57 2.22 -8.13 -11.83
C SER A 57 1.78 -8.92 -13.07
N GLY A 58 1.84 -8.30 -14.25
CA GLY A 58 1.30 -8.85 -15.50
C GLY A 58 -0.22 -8.78 -15.58
N SER A 59 -0.86 -8.00 -14.70
CA SER A 59 -2.30 -7.79 -14.61
C SER A 59 -2.58 -6.29 -14.38
N PRO A 60 -3.79 -5.78 -14.62
CA PRO A 60 -4.10 -4.39 -14.29
C PRO A 60 -3.85 -4.05 -12.82
N CYS A 61 -3.40 -2.82 -12.56
CA CYS A 61 -3.33 -2.26 -11.22
C CYS A 61 -4.55 -1.37 -10.97
N TYR A 62 -5.24 -1.58 -9.85
CA TYR A 62 -6.48 -0.89 -9.54
C TYR A 62 -6.29 0.19 -8.47
N ASN A 63 -7.12 1.24 -8.51
CA ASN A 63 -7.04 2.34 -7.56
C ASN A 63 -7.88 2.04 -6.30
N LEU A 64 -7.33 2.39 -5.13
CA LEU A 64 -7.98 2.36 -3.82
C LEU A 64 -7.82 3.71 -3.11
N ASP A 65 -8.22 4.80 -3.77
CA ASP A 65 -8.20 6.13 -3.17
C ASP A 65 -9.51 6.44 -2.43
N THR A 66 -9.47 6.36 -1.11
CA THR A 66 -10.59 6.69 -0.22
C THR A 66 -10.94 8.19 -0.22
N PHE A 67 -10.13 9.06 -0.82
CA PHE A 67 -10.54 10.45 -1.07
C PHE A 67 -11.57 10.56 -2.20
N MET A 68 -11.49 9.67 -3.21
CA MET A 68 -12.38 9.67 -4.37
C MET A 68 -13.48 8.62 -4.30
N MET A 69 -13.32 7.62 -3.44
CA MET A 69 -14.22 6.49 -3.26
C MET A 69 -14.65 6.40 -1.79
N THR A 70 -15.90 6.02 -1.53
CA THR A 70 -16.30 5.69 -0.16
C THR A 70 -15.53 4.46 0.34
N PRO A 71 -15.40 4.26 1.67
CA PRO A 71 -14.77 3.07 2.23
C PRO A 71 -15.38 1.76 1.70
N GLU A 72 -16.70 1.72 1.52
CA GLU A 72 -17.42 0.55 1.00
C GLU A 72 -17.07 0.30 -0.47
N GLN A 73 -16.95 1.36 -1.28
CA GLN A 73 -16.53 1.24 -2.68
C GLN A 73 -15.08 0.76 -2.79
N ALA A 74 -14.19 1.26 -1.93
CA ALA A 74 -12.80 0.81 -1.90
C ALA A 74 -12.70 -0.67 -1.48
N ALA A 75 -13.42 -1.08 -0.43
CA ALA A 75 -13.45 -2.46 0.03
C ALA A 75 -14.08 -3.42 -1.01
N GLY A 76 -15.15 -2.97 -1.70
CA GLY A 76 -15.77 -3.71 -2.81
C GLY A 76 -14.80 -3.88 -3.98
N SER A 77 -14.20 -2.77 -4.45
CA SER A 77 -13.19 -2.81 -5.52
C SER A 77 -12.00 -3.71 -5.18
N PHE A 78 -11.54 -3.70 -3.92
CA PHE A 78 -10.50 -4.61 -3.46
C PHE A 78 -10.95 -6.07 -3.56
N SER A 79 -12.15 -6.40 -3.07
CA SER A 79 -12.70 -7.75 -3.09
C SER A 79 -12.87 -8.28 -4.52
N ASP A 80 -13.53 -7.51 -5.37
CA ASP A 80 -13.89 -7.90 -6.74
C ASP A 80 -12.64 -8.18 -7.59
N HIS A 81 -11.64 -7.30 -7.51
CA HIS A 81 -10.40 -7.48 -8.29
C HIS A 81 -9.44 -8.50 -7.69
N SER A 82 -9.65 -8.91 -6.44
CA SER A 82 -8.79 -9.89 -5.79
C SER A 82 -9.27 -11.33 -5.96
N GLU A 83 -10.51 -11.60 -6.40
CA GLU A 83 -11.15 -12.94 -6.40
C GLU A 83 -10.24 -14.11 -6.83
N ASN A 84 -9.41 -13.92 -7.85
CA ASN A 84 -8.52 -14.97 -8.40
C ASN A 84 -7.05 -14.84 -7.98
N ALA A 85 -6.72 -13.85 -7.15
CA ALA A 85 -5.36 -13.58 -6.70
C ALA A 85 -4.99 -14.42 -5.48
N GLN A 86 -3.72 -14.80 -5.40
CA GLN A 86 -3.16 -15.48 -4.24
C GLN A 86 -2.57 -14.50 -3.22
N ILE A 87 -2.24 -13.28 -3.66
CA ILE A 87 -1.77 -12.21 -2.80
C ILE A 87 -2.03 -10.85 -3.44
N ALA A 88 -2.44 -9.87 -2.62
CA ALA A 88 -2.57 -8.47 -3.01
C ALA A 88 -1.41 -7.63 -2.48
N VAL A 89 -0.79 -6.82 -3.34
CA VAL A 89 0.20 -5.81 -2.96
C VAL A 89 -0.39 -4.43 -3.21
N ILE A 90 -0.54 -3.65 -2.15
CA ILE A 90 -1.13 -2.30 -2.19
C ILE A 90 -0.03 -1.27 -1.96
N GLU A 91 0.26 -0.44 -2.94
CA GLU A 91 1.21 0.66 -2.77
C GLU A 91 0.52 1.93 -2.25
N GLY A 92 0.95 2.39 -1.07
CA GLY A 92 0.57 3.67 -0.49
C GLY A 92 1.01 4.88 -1.31
N ASN A 93 0.43 6.05 -1.05
CA ASN A 93 0.99 7.32 -1.49
C ASN A 93 1.51 8.13 -0.30
N ARG A 94 2.37 9.12 -0.58
CA ARG A 94 2.97 10.02 0.43
C ARG A 94 3.62 9.20 1.57
N GLY A 95 3.52 9.66 2.82
CA GLY A 95 3.85 8.92 4.03
C GLY A 95 2.66 8.12 4.59
N LEU A 96 2.92 7.22 5.53
CA LEU A 96 1.92 6.32 6.13
C LEU A 96 0.70 7.05 6.70
N PHE A 97 0.94 8.10 7.49
CA PHE A 97 -0.11 8.90 8.14
C PHE A 97 -0.47 10.19 7.38
N ASP A 98 0.13 10.43 6.22
CA ASP A 98 -0.12 11.64 5.45
C ASP A 98 -1.51 11.57 4.79
N GLY A 99 -2.49 12.21 5.41
CA GLY A 99 -3.84 12.41 4.91
C GLY A 99 -4.08 13.81 4.34
N VAL A 100 -5.36 14.15 4.12
CA VAL A 100 -5.77 15.48 3.63
C VAL A 100 -5.87 16.53 4.74
N ASP A 101 -5.91 16.11 6.00
CA ASP A 101 -6.03 16.97 7.17
C ASP A 101 -5.09 16.52 8.30
N HIS A 102 -5.09 17.27 9.42
CA HIS A 102 -4.27 16.99 10.59
C HIS A 102 -4.61 15.67 11.30
N LYS A 103 -5.76 15.06 11.01
CA LYS A 103 -6.18 13.77 11.57
C LYS A 103 -5.70 12.60 10.72
N GLY A 104 -5.11 12.86 9.55
CA GLY A 104 -4.71 11.80 8.63
C GLY A 104 -5.88 11.21 7.85
N THR A 105 -6.98 11.95 7.66
CA THR A 105 -8.12 11.48 6.87
C THR A 105 -7.66 11.05 5.48
N TYR A 106 -8.09 9.86 5.04
CA TYR A 106 -7.68 9.20 3.79
C TYR A 106 -6.18 8.89 3.71
N SER A 107 -5.47 8.75 4.82
CA SER A 107 -4.06 8.32 4.82
C SER A 107 -3.91 6.87 4.34
N THR A 108 -2.67 6.45 4.08
CA THR A 108 -2.39 5.03 3.77
C THR A 108 -2.68 4.13 4.98
N ALA A 109 -2.52 4.63 6.20
CA ALA A 109 -2.86 3.93 7.43
C ALA A 109 -4.37 3.63 7.54
N GLU A 110 -5.23 4.62 7.25
CA GLU A 110 -6.68 4.43 7.23
C GLU A 110 -7.11 3.36 6.21
N LEU A 111 -6.52 3.35 5.01
CA LEU A 111 -6.77 2.30 4.02
C LEU A 111 -6.29 0.92 4.51
N ALA A 112 -5.12 0.84 5.17
CA ALA A 112 -4.61 -0.41 5.71
C ALA A 112 -5.56 -0.99 6.77
N LYS A 113 -6.09 -0.14 7.66
CA LYS A 113 -7.11 -0.53 8.65
C LYS A 113 -8.41 -0.97 8.00
N LEU A 114 -8.89 -0.23 6.99
CA LEU A 114 -10.10 -0.59 6.22
C LEU A 114 -10.01 -1.98 5.60
N LEU A 115 -8.83 -2.37 5.10
CA LEU A 115 -8.59 -3.65 4.45
C LEU A 115 -8.09 -4.75 5.40
N ASP A 116 -7.91 -4.45 6.69
CA ASP A 116 -7.26 -5.31 7.67
C ASP A 116 -5.93 -5.86 7.13
N ALA A 117 -5.06 -4.94 6.68
CA ALA A 117 -3.85 -5.23 5.95
C ALA A 117 -2.59 -4.90 6.76
N PRO A 118 -1.63 -5.84 6.90
CA PRO A 118 -0.33 -5.53 7.48
C PRO A 118 0.42 -4.52 6.61
N VAL A 119 1.23 -3.67 7.26
CA VAL A 119 1.99 -2.61 6.61
C VAL A 119 3.49 -2.90 6.64
N ILE A 120 4.15 -2.83 5.49
CA ILE A 120 5.60 -2.69 5.36
C ILE A 120 5.91 -1.22 5.10
N ILE A 121 6.83 -0.64 5.88
CA ILE A 121 7.28 0.73 5.70
C ILE A 121 8.65 0.73 5.01
N ALA A 122 8.74 1.34 3.84
CA ALA A 122 10.00 1.67 3.18
C ALA A 122 10.65 2.86 3.90
N VAL A 123 11.91 2.66 4.30
CA VAL A 123 12.67 3.61 5.12
C VAL A 123 13.95 3.97 4.38
N ASP A 124 14.08 5.23 3.99
CA ASP A 124 15.29 5.80 3.41
C ASP A 124 16.27 6.16 4.53
N CYS A 125 17.35 5.38 4.66
CA CYS A 125 18.39 5.57 5.68
C CYS A 125 19.55 6.46 5.21
N THR A 126 19.41 7.17 4.08
CA THR A 126 20.48 8.02 3.55
C THR A 126 20.86 9.11 4.54
N LYS A 127 22.14 9.16 4.92
CA LYS A 127 22.72 10.16 5.85
C LYS A 127 22.00 10.22 7.21
N THR A 128 21.38 9.13 7.65
CA THR A 128 20.77 9.02 8.98
C THR A 128 21.23 7.74 9.67
N THR A 129 21.22 7.75 11.00
CA THR A 129 21.52 6.60 11.85
C THR A 129 20.35 6.40 12.82
N ASN A 130 20.52 6.66 14.12
CA ASN A 130 19.52 6.33 15.14
C ASN A 130 18.22 7.15 15.05
N THR A 131 18.23 8.34 14.44
CA THR A 131 17.00 9.15 14.25
C THR A 131 15.92 8.39 13.49
N ILE A 132 16.30 7.48 12.59
CA ILE A 132 15.34 6.69 11.83
C ILE A 132 14.54 5.73 12.72
N ALA A 133 15.14 5.22 13.80
CA ALA A 133 14.47 4.37 14.77
C ALA A 133 13.36 5.13 15.49
N ALA A 134 13.57 6.40 15.84
CA ALA A 134 12.53 7.24 16.44
C ALA A 134 11.33 7.44 15.51
N LEU A 135 11.56 7.61 14.20
CA LEU A 135 10.48 7.72 13.22
C LEU A 135 9.71 6.40 13.07
N VAL A 136 10.42 5.27 12.97
CA VAL A 136 9.79 3.94 12.87
C VAL A 136 8.99 3.61 14.14
N LEU A 137 9.56 3.83 15.32
CA LEU A 137 8.87 3.65 16.60
C LEU A 137 7.65 4.57 16.70
N GLY A 138 7.78 5.82 16.26
CA GLY A 138 6.66 6.75 16.15
C GLY A 138 5.55 6.17 15.28
N CYS A 139 5.87 5.62 14.11
CA CYS A 139 4.88 4.99 13.24
C CYS A 139 4.20 3.76 13.84
N GLN A 140 4.93 2.97 14.64
CA GLN A 140 4.36 1.80 15.31
C GLN A 140 3.41 2.16 16.46
N MET A 141 3.61 3.31 17.09
CA MET A 141 2.91 3.71 18.32
C MET A 141 1.78 4.73 18.11
N MET A 142 1.79 5.47 16.98
CA MET A 142 0.90 6.62 16.78
C MET A 142 -0.57 6.26 16.53
N ASP A 143 -0.84 5.06 16.03
CA ASP A 143 -2.19 4.61 15.63
C ASP A 143 -2.26 3.09 15.81
N PRO A 144 -2.54 2.60 17.06
CA PRO A 144 -2.52 1.18 17.38
C PRO A 144 -3.63 0.38 16.69
#